data_AF-A0A4Q5YLQ8-F1
#
_entry.id   AF-A0A4Q5YLQ8-F1
#
_cell.length_a   1.000
_cell.length_b   1.000
_cell.length_c   1.000
_cell.angle_alpha   90.00
_cell.angle_beta   90.00
_cell.angle_gamma   90.00
#
_symmetry.space_group_name_H-M   'P 1'
#
loop_
_entity.id
_entity.type
_entity.pdbx_description
1 polymer ?
#
loop_
_entity_poly.entity_id
_entity_poly.type
_entity_poly.pdbx_seq_one_letter_code
_entity_poly.pdbx_strand_id
1 'polypeptide(L)'
;MKVIENIADFPKLSFPVVTSGTFDGVHLGHQKILQRLIENARQLNGQSVVITYWPHPRLVLNPDDTSLKLLSTIEERKMLLAASGVEYLLIIPF
;
A
#
# COMPACT_ATOMS: atom_id res chain seq x y z
N MET A 1 -7.45 9.00 1.99
CA MET A 1 -7.24 7.60 1.56
C MET A 1 -8.40 6.73 2.06
N LYS A 2 -9.01 5.91 1.20
CA LYS A 2 -9.96 4.86 1.56
C LYS A 2 -9.20 3.55 1.73
N VAL A 3 -9.43 2.85 2.84
CA VAL A 3 -8.81 1.55 3.13
C VAL A 3 -9.82 0.44 2.84
N ILE A 4 -9.37 -0.57 2.11
CA ILE A 4 -10.18 -1.72 1.70
C ILE A 4 -9.39 -2.98 2.08
N GLU A 5 -9.99 -3.87 2.85
CA GLU A 5 -9.33 -5.09 3.35
C GLU A 5 -9.88 -6.36 2.68
N ASN A 6 -10.98 -6.25 1.93
CA ASN A 6 -11.54 -7.31 1.11
C ASN A 6 -11.60 -6.85 -0.35
N ILE A 7 -10.94 -7.60 -1.23
CA ILE A 7 -10.89 -7.29 -2.67
C ILE A 7 -12.28 -7.25 -3.32
N ALA A 8 -13.25 -8.00 -2.80
CA ALA A 8 -14.62 -7.99 -3.29
C ALA A 8 -15.33 -6.65 -3.07
N ASP A 9 -14.90 -5.88 -2.05
CA ASP A 9 -15.45 -4.56 -1.73
C ASP A 9 -14.73 -3.44 -2.49
N PHE A 10 -13.75 -3.78 -3.35
CA PHE A 10 -13.01 -2.78 -4.10
C PHE A 10 -13.88 -2.16 -5.20
N PRO A 11 -14.06 -0.82 -5.20
CA PRO A 11 -14.94 -0.18 -6.16
C PRO A 11 -14.36 -0.23 -7.57
N LYS A 12 -15.22 -0.23 -8.58
CA LYS A 12 -14.80 -0.04 -9.97
C LYS A 12 -14.29 1.39 -10.16
N LEU A 13 -12.98 1.54 -10.38
CA LEU A 13 -12.35 2.84 -10.61
C LEU A 13 -12.16 3.10 -12.11
N SER A 14 -12.21 4.37 -12.50
CA SER A 14 -11.81 4.83 -13.83
C SER A 14 -10.30 5.07 -13.84
N PHE A 15 -9.59 4.46 -14.79
CA PHE A 15 -8.14 4.58 -14.96
C PHE A 15 -7.32 4.45 -13.66
N PRO A 16 -7.45 3.33 -12.91
CA PRO A 16 -6.64 3.13 -11.71
C PRO A 16 -5.15 3.05 -12.09
N VAL A 17 -4.33 3.85 -11.43
CA VAL A 17 -2.88 3.74 -11.49
C VAL A 17 -2.44 3.07 -10.21
N VAL A 18 -1.75 1.94 -10.34
CA VAL A 18 -1.54 1.00 -9.23
C VAL A 18 -0.06 0.79 -8.99
N THR A 19 0.34 0.73 -7.73
CA THR A 19 1.61 0.16 -7.29
C THR A 19 1.37 -0.91 -6.23
N SER A 20 2.29 -1.86 -6.09
CA SER A 20 2.21 -2.93 -5.11
C SER A 20 3.53 -3.08 -4.35
N GLY A 21 3.44 -3.31 -3.04
CA GLY A 21 4.60 -3.54 -2.19
C GLY A 21 4.24 -3.63 -0.71
N THR A 22 5.20 -4.03 0.13
CA THR A 22 4.99 -4.05 1.58
C THR A 22 4.92 -2.65 2.17
N PHE A 23 5.57 -1.65 1.54
CA PHE A 23 5.60 -0.24 1.98
C PHE A 23 5.98 -0.07 3.45
N ASP A 24 6.74 -0.99 4.03
CA ASP A 24 7.11 -0.95 5.43
C ASP A 24 7.99 0.28 5.72
N GLY A 25 7.57 1.07 6.71
CA GLY A 25 8.21 2.32 7.10
C GLY A 25 8.09 3.48 6.10
N VAL A 26 7.51 3.29 4.91
CA VAL A 26 7.31 4.33 3.86
C VAL A 26 8.53 5.26 3.70
N HIS A 27 9.72 4.66 3.62
CA HIS A 27 10.99 5.38 3.52
C HIS A 27 11.14 6.19 2.21
N LEU A 28 12.22 6.95 2.05
CA LEU A 28 12.44 7.84 0.89
C LEU A 28 12.22 7.17 -0.48
N GLY A 29 12.70 5.94 -0.66
CA GLY A 29 12.43 5.16 -1.89
C GLY A 29 10.95 4.94 -2.17
N HIS A 30 10.16 4.52 -1.16
CA HIS A 30 8.71 4.40 -1.26
C HIS A 30 8.05 5.73 -1.59
N GLN A 31 8.48 6.83 -0.95
CA GLN A 31 7.93 8.17 -1.22
C GLN A 31 8.12 8.59 -2.68
N LYS A 32 9.24 8.23 -3.32
CA LYS A 32 9.44 8.48 -4.76
C LYS A 32 8.48 7.68 -5.64
N ILE A 33 8.22 6.42 -5.29
CA ILE A 33 7.23 5.58 -5.99
C ILE A 33 5.83 6.16 -5.84
N LEU A 34 5.45 6.56 -4.62
CA LEU A 34 4.13 7.13 -4.32
C LEU A 34 3.94 8.48 -5.01
N GLN A 35 4.96 9.33 -5.05
CA GLN A 35 4.93 10.58 -5.79
C GLN A 35 4.65 10.32 -7.28
N ARG A 36 5.38 9.39 -7.89
CA ARG A 36 5.18 9.04 -9.31
C ARG A 36 3.80 8.43 -9.59
N LEU A 37 3.30 7.61 -8.68
CA LEU A 37 1.96 7.04 -8.73
C LEU A 37 0.89 8.14 -8.81
N ILE A 38 0.97 9.11 -7.90
CA ILE A 38 0.00 10.21 -7.79
C ILE A 38 0.10 11.15 -8.99
N GLU A 39 1.30 11.48 -9.44
CA GLU A 39 1.53 12.29 -10.64
C GLU A 39 0.90 11.64 -11.88
N ASN A 40 1.12 10.35 -12.08
CA ASN A 40 0.56 9.61 -13.20
C ASN A 40 -0.97 9.49 -13.12
N ALA A 41 -1.52 9.20 -11.93
CA ALA A 41 -2.96 9.17 -11.72
C ALA A 41 -3.60 10.50 -12.09
N ARG A 42 -3.01 11.62 -11.64
CA ARG A 42 -3.48 12.96 -11.99
C ARG A 42 -3.40 13.24 -13.49
N GLN A 43 -2.32 12.87 -14.17
CA GLN A 43 -2.16 13.09 -15.62
C GLN A 43 -3.21 12.33 -16.44
N LEU A 44 -3.62 11.15 -15.98
CA LEU A 44 -4.60 10.29 -16.66
C LEU A 44 -6.04 10.58 -16.24
N ASN A 45 -6.29 11.59 -15.39
CA ASN A 45 -7.57 11.79 -14.71
C ASN A 45 -8.09 10.48 -14.06
N GLY A 46 -7.16 9.70 -13.52
CA GLY A 46 -7.37 8.41 -12.87
C GLY A 46 -7.25 8.50 -11.36
N GLN A 47 -7.18 7.33 -10.71
CA GLN A 47 -7.12 7.24 -9.25
C GLN A 47 -5.91 6.43 -8.78
N SER A 48 -5.25 6.92 -7.74
CA SER A 48 -4.05 6.30 -7.17
C SER A 48 -4.40 5.15 -6.22
N VAL A 49 -3.81 3.99 -6.45
CA VAL A 49 -4.04 2.77 -5.66
C VAL A 49 -2.72 2.18 -5.20
N VAL A 50 -2.61 1.93 -3.90
CA VAL A 50 -1.55 1.12 -3.31
C VAL A 50 -2.13 -0.23 -2.91
N ILE A 51 -1.51 -1.31 -3.38
CA ILE A 51 -1.74 -2.66 -2.86
C ILE A 51 -0.63 -2.97 -1.86
N THR A 52 -1.00 -3.43 -0.68
CA THR A 52 -0.06 -3.92 0.33
C THR A 52 -0.51 -5.25 0.91
N TYR A 53 0.37 -5.88 1.67
CA TYR A 53 0.20 -7.23 2.19
C TYR A 53 0.30 -7.23 3.71
N TRP A 54 -0.66 -7.89 4.36
CA TRP A 54 -0.66 -8.04 5.80
C TRP A 54 -1.27 -9.38 6.24
N PRO A 55 -0.63 -10.18 7.11
CA PRO A 55 0.68 -9.97 7.72
C PRO A 55 1.82 -9.96 6.68
N HIS A 56 3.02 -9.54 7.08
CA HIS A 56 4.15 -9.46 6.16
C HIS A 56 4.41 -10.84 5.50
N PRO A 57 4.59 -10.95 4.17
CA PRO A 57 4.68 -12.24 3.47
C PRO A 57 5.68 -13.24 4.08
N ARG A 58 6.84 -12.72 4.51
CA ARG A 58 7.87 -13.52 5.18
C ARG A 58 7.42 -14.16 6.51
N LEU A 59 6.53 -13.52 7.28
CA LEU A 59 5.96 -14.11 8.50
C LEU A 59 5.02 -15.28 8.19
N VAL A 60 4.37 -15.26 7.02
CA VAL A 60 3.47 -16.34 6.59
C VAL A 60 4.27 -17.50 6.02
N LEU A 61 5.26 -17.20 5.18
CA LEU A 61 6.08 -18.21 4.53
C LEU A 61 7.09 -18.87 5.49
N ASN A 62 7.54 -18.14 6.51
CA ASN A 62 8.49 -18.63 7.53
C ASN A 62 7.98 -18.28 8.94
N PRO A 63 6.97 -19.01 9.47
CA PRO A 63 6.33 -18.67 10.74
C PRO A 63 7.28 -18.75 11.95
N ASP A 64 8.33 -19.58 11.88
CA ASP A 64 9.33 -19.73 12.95
C ASP A 64 10.43 -18.65 12.90
N ASP A 65 10.45 -17.79 11.87
CA ASP A 65 11.45 -16.73 11.72
C ASP A 65 11.14 -15.52 12.61
N THR A 66 11.75 -15.51 13.78
CA THR A 66 11.65 -14.42 14.77
C THR A 66 12.61 -13.26 14.50
N SER A 67 13.43 -13.32 13.45
CA SER A 67 14.44 -12.29 13.15
C SER A 67 13.87 -11.08 12.40
N LEU A 68 12.68 -11.22 11.79
CA LEU A 68 12.06 -10.13 11.05
C LEU A 68 11.61 -9.01 12.01
N LYS A 69 12.15 -7.81 11.79
CA LYS A 69 11.72 -6.59 12.47
C LYS A 69 11.05 -5.67 11.47
N LEU A 70 9.79 -5.35 11.71
CA LEU A 70 9.05 -4.39 10.90
C LEU A 70 9.38 -2.97 11.35
N LEU A 71 9.52 -2.06 10.39
CA LEU A 71 9.77 -0.63 10.63
C LEU A 71 8.51 0.10 11.11
N SER A 72 7.34 -0.44 10.80
CA SER A 72 6.04 0.14 11.14
C SER A 72 5.00 -0.94 11.39
N THR A 73 4.07 -0.65 12.32
CA THR A 73 2.80 -1.36 12.43
C THR A 73 1.94 -1.12 11.19
N ILE A 74 0.92 -1.96 10.97
CA ILE A 74 -0.02 -1.76 9.85
C ILE A 74 -0.78 -0.42 9.97
N GLU A 75 -1.09 0.02 11.20
CA GLU A 75 -1.77 1.31 11.44
C GLU A 75 -0.84 2.50 11.17
N GLU A 76 0.43 2.44 11.58
CA GLU A 76 1.42 3.46 11.21
C GLU A 76 1.62 3.53 9.70
N ARG A 77 1.66 2.37 9.02
CA ARG A 77 1.75 2.31 7.56
C ARG A 77 0.53 2.94 6.89
N LYS A 78 -0.69 2.66 7.37
CA LYS A 78 -1.93 3.31 6.89
C LYS A 78 -1.82 4.83 7.03
N MET A 79 -1.33 5.34 8.17
CA MET A 79 -1.14 6.79 8.40
C MET A 79 -0.11 7.40 7.45
N LEU A 80 1.05 6.76 7.29
CA LEU A 80 2.12 7.24 6.40
C LEU A 80 1.69 7.26 4.93
N LEU A 81 0.99 6.20 4.48
CA LEU A 81 0.42 6.15 3.13
C LEU A 81 -0.67 7.20 2.93
N ALA A 82 -1.54 7.42 3.92
CA ALA A 82 -2.53 8.50 3.83
C ALA A 82 -1.89 9.88 3.71
N ALA A 83 -0.82 10.15 4.47
CA ALA A 83 -0.07 11.40 4.42
C ALA A 83 0.61 11.64 3.06
N SER A 84 0.89 10.59 2.29
CA SER A 84 1.48 10.71 0.94
C SER A 84 0.50 11.23 -0.12
N GLY A 85 -0.81 11.20 0.13
CA GLY A 85 -1.85 11.65 -0.82
C GLY A 85 -2.47 10.52 -1.66
N VAL A 86 -2.19 9.26 -1.35
CA VAL A 86 -2.84 8.11 -2.01
C VAL A 86 -4.35 8.10 -1.75
N GLU A 87 -5.13 7.77 -2.78
CA GLU A 87 -6.58 7.72 -2.69
C GLU A 87 -7.10 6.40 -2.15
N TYR A 88 -6.55 5.25 -2.59
CA TYR A 88 -6.98 3.92 -2.19
C TYR A 88 -5.82 3.07 -1.68
N LEU A 89 -6.03 2.41 -0.55
CA LEU A 89 -5.18 1.34 -0.04
C LEU A 89 -5.96 0.03 -0.02
N LEU A 90 -5.52 -0.94 -0.79
CA LEU A 90 -6.01 -2.32 -0.74
C LEU A 90 -5.02 -3.16 0.07
N ILE A 91 -5.48 -3.72 1.18
CA ILE A 91 -4.70 -4.63 2.03
C ILE A 91 -5.13 -6.05 1.70
N ILE A 92 -4.21 -6.85 1.17
CA ILE A 92 -4.45 -8.24 0.82
C ILE A 92 -3.87 -9.13 1.93
N PRO A 93 -4.65 -10.09 2.48
CA PRO A 93 -4.10 -11.11 3.35
C PRO A 93 -3.11 -11.97 2.57
N PHE A 94 -1.90 -12.14 3.11
CA PHE A 94 -0.89 -13.03 2.53
C PHE A 94 -0.98 -14.42 3.17
#